data_AF-A0A9E5NSA6-F1
#
_entry.id   AF-A0A9E5NSA6-F1
#
_cell.length_a   1.000
_cell.length_b   1.000
_cell.length_c   1.000
_cell.angle_alpha   90.00
_cell.angle_beta   90.00
_cell.angle_gamma   90.00
#
_symmetry.space_group_name_H-M   'P 1'
#
loop_
_entity.id
_entity.type
_entity.pdbx_description
1 polymer ?
#
loop_
_entity_poly.entity_id
_entity_poly.type
_entity_poly.pdbx_seq_one_letter_code
_entity_poly.pdbx_strand_id
1 'polypeptide(L)'
;HSQVKKYLEPAGVQVQLRAAGLKDQLPAEVETAVFRVVQEAITNIARHAEANEANISLTKKDDQLIVRVEDNGIGFDPDSVMRRQQQAWGLRGM
;
A
#
# COMPACT_ATOMS: atom_id res chain seq x y z
N HIS A 1 -3.12 -12.74 4.51
CA HIS A 1 -3.69 -12.12 5.72
C HIS A 1 -2.67 -11.89 6.85
N SER A 2 -1.73 -12.80 7.17
CA SER A 2 -0.86 -12.66 8.36
C SER A 2 0.25 -11.59 8.28
N GLN A 3 0.74 -11.24 7.09
CA GLN A 3 1.88 -10.32 6.97
C GLN A 3 1.53 -8.85 7.20
N VAL A 4 0.34 -8.41 6.74
CA VAL A 4 -0.11 -7.01 6.89
C VAL A 4 -0.26 -6.63 8.36
N LYS A 5 -0.95 -7.49 9.13
CA LYS A 5 -1.14 -7.30 10.58
C LYS A 5 0.19 -7.25 11.33
N LYS A 6 1.11 -8.15 11.00
CA LYS A 6 2.45 -8.20 11.63
C LYS A 6 3.24 -6.89 11.51
N TYR A 7 3.04 -6.10 10.46
CA TYR A 7 3.76 -4.84 10.25
C TYR A 7 3.07 -3.64 10.91
N LEU A 8 1.74 -3.65 11.00
CA LEU A 8 0.95 -2.50 11.48
C LEU A 8 0.53 -2.63 12.95
N GLU A 9 0.38 -3.84 13.48
CA GLU A 9 0.07 -4.07 14.90
C GLU A 9 1.16 -3.52 15.85
N PRO A 10 2.48 -3.70 15.61
CA PRO A 10 3.51 -3.10 16.45
C PRO A 10 3.52 -1.57 16.41
N ALA A 11 3.01 -0.98 15.33
CA ALA A 11 2.84 0.47 15.19
C ALA A 11 1.54 0.97 15.85
N GLY A 12 0.74 0.10 16.48
CA GLY A 12 -0.52 0.46 17.12
C GLY A 12 -1.68 0.70 16.14
N VAL A 13 -1.51 0.34 14.86
CA VAL A 13 -2.50 0.59 13.82
C VAL A 13 -3.43 -0.62 13.65
N GLN A 14 -4.73 -0.39 13.80
CA GLN A 14 -5.74 -1.41 13.52
C GLN A 14 -5.93 -1.56 12.01
N VAL A 15 -5.96 -2.79 11.52
CA VAL A 15 -6.07 -3.05 10.08
C VAL A 15 -7.30 -3.87 9.73
N GLN A 16 -8.11 -3.33 8.81
CA GLN A 16 -9.16 -4.08 8.14
C GLN A 16 -8.71 -4.45 6.72
N LEU A 17 -8.86 -5.73 6.37
CA LEU A 17 -8.57 -6.24 5.04
C LEU A 17 -9.85 -6.82 4.44
N ARG A 18 -10.26 -6.32 3.27
CA ARG A 18 -11.43 -6.81 2.54
C ARG A 18 -11.04 -7.24 1.13
N ALA A 19 -11.59 -8.36 0.68
CA ALA A 19 -11.40 -8.89 -0.65
C ALA A 19 -12.75 -9.23 -1.26
N ALA A 20 -13.01 -8.74 -2.47
CA ALA A 20 -14.26 -8.97 -3.19
C ALA A 20 -13.99 -9.29 -4.67
N GLY A 21 -14.77 -10.21 -5.25
CA GLY A 21 -14.69 -10.55 -6.68
C GLY A 21 -13.46 -11.38 -7.11
N LEU A 22 -12.56 -11.73 -6.18
CA LEU A 22 -11.38 -12.59 -6.43
C LEU A 22 -11.75 -14.08 -6.51
N LYS A 23 -12.62 -14.46 -7.45
CA LYS A 23 -13.06 -15.86 -7.62
C LYS A 23 -12.01 -16.74 -8.31
N ASP A 24 -11.18 -16.14 -9.16
CA ASP A 24 -10.10 -16.81 -9.89
C ASP A 24 -8.73 -16.36 -9.39
N GLN A 25 -7.71 -17.20 -9.58
CA GLN A 25 -6.32 -16.81 -9.35
C GLN A 25 -5.96 -15.62 -10.25
N LEU A 26 -5.33 -14.61 -9.64
CA LEU A 26 -4.74 -13.51 -10.39
C LEU A 26 -3.49 -14.03 -11.13
N PRO A 27 -3.16 -13.47 -12.32
CA PRO A 27 -1.87 -13.71 -12.92
C PRO A 27 -0.75 -13.37 -11.93
N ALA A 28 0.30 -14.19 -11.88
CA ALA A 28 1.38 -14.06 -10.89
C ALA A 28 2.07 -12.67 -10.91
N GLU A 29 2.15 -12.06 -12.09
CA GLU A 29 2.69 -10.71 -12.28
C GLU A 29 1.81 -9.65 -11.58
N VAL A 30 0.48 -9.79 -11.70
CA VAL A 30 -0.49 -8.91 -11.05
C VAL A 30 -0.43 -9.08 -9.54
N GLU A 31 -0.38 -10.33 -9.05
CA GLU A 31 -0.25 -10.62 -7.62
C GLU A 31 1.03 -10.00 -7.03
N THR A 32 2.15 -10.15 -7.73
CA THR A 32 3.44 -9.57 -7.31
C THR A 32 3.40 -8.05 -7.28
N ALA A 33 2.81 -7.42 -8.30
CA ALA A 33 2.66 -5.97 -8.38
C ALA A 33 1.79 -5.44 -7.22
N VAL A 34 0.65 -6.08 -6.99
CA VAL A 34 -0.27 -5.75 -5.89
C VAL A 34 0.42 -5.89 -4.54
N PHE A 35 1.17 -6.98 -4.35
CA PHE A 35 1.91 -7.20 -3.10
C PHE A 35 2.92 -6.08 -2.84
N ARG A 36 3.69 -5.67 -3.85
CA ARG A 36 4.65 -4.56 -3.72
C ARG A 36 3.98 -3.23 -3.39
N VAL A 37 2.87 -2.91 -4.07
CA VAL A 37 2.10 -1.68 -3.81
C VAL A 37 1.57 -1.66 -2.37
N VAL A 38 0.98 -2.77 -1.92
CA VAL A 38 0.44 -2.88 -0.56
C VAL A 38 1.57 -2.81 0.48
N GLN A 39 2.71 -3.46 0.23
CA GLN A 39 3.86 -3.44 1.14
C GLN A 39 4.41 -2.01 1.33
N GLU A 40 4.59 -1.28 0.24
CA GLU A 40 5.08 0.10 0.28
C GLU A 40 4.09 1.01 1.02
N ALA A 41 2.78 0.88 0.73
CA ALA A 41 1.75 1.64 1.40
C ALA A 41 1.73 1.37 2.92
N ILE A 42 1.80 0.11 3.33
CA ILE A 42 1.92 -0.28 4.74
C ILE A 42 3.16 0.33 5.40
N THR A 43 4.29 0.32 4.69
CA THR A 43 5.54 0.89 5.19
C THR A 43 5.42 2.40 5.41
N ASN A 44 4.75 3.10 4.48
CA ASN A 44 4.48 4.52 4.60
C ASN A 44 3.54 4.83 5.77
N ILE A 45 2.47 4.05 5.95
CA ILE A 45 1.56 4.20 7.09
C ILE A 45 2.30 4.01 8.40
N ALA A 46 3.03 2.89 8.53
CA ALA A 46 3.74 2.53 9.76
C ALA A 46 4.81 3.56 10.19
N ARG A 47 5.42 4.26 9.22
CA ARG A 47 6.55 5.17 9.47
C ARG A 47 6.16 6.65 9.51
N HIS A 48 5.09 7.04 8.83
CA HIS A 48 4.85 8.46 8.50
C HIS A 48 3.44 8.94 8.76
N ALA A 49 2.43 8.06 8.80
CA ALA A 49 1.05 8.52 8.81
C ALA A 49 0.55 9.00 10.18
N GLU A 50 1.17 8.58 11.29
CA GLU A 50 0.60 8.75 12.65
C GLU A 50 -0.87 8.26 12.74
N ALA A 51 -1.23 7.31 11.87
CA ALA A 51 -2.56 6.72 11.80
C ALA A 51 -2.78 5.75 12.96
N ASN A 52 -4.04 5.53 13.32
CA ASN A 52 -4.45 4.45 14.24
C ASN A 52 -5.35 3.41 13.55
N GLU A 53 -5.82 3.70 12.33
CA GLU A 53 -6.60 2.78 11.51
C GLU A 53 -6.11 2.80 10.06
N ALA A 54 -6.06 1.60 9.45
CA ALA A 54 -5.84 1.42 8.03
C ALA A 54 -6.85 0.43 7.44
N ASN A 55 -7.37 0.77 6.27
CA ASN A 55 -8.31 -0.02 5.49
C ASN A 55 -7.65 -0.43 4.16
N ILE A 56 -7.54 -1.73 3.92
CA ILE A 56 -7.02 -2.28 2.67
C ILE A 56 -8.14 -3.07 1.99
N SER A 57 -8.42 -2.74 0.73
CA SER A 57 -9.41 -3.47 -0.06
C SER A 57 -8.87 -3.88 -1.43
N LEU A 58 -9.21 -5.09 -1.83
CA LEU A 58 -8.97 -5.62 -3.17
C LEU A 58 -10.31 -5.98 -3.78
N THR A 59 -10.66 -5.32 -4.88
CA THR A 59 -11.91 -5.58 -5.61
C THR A 59 -11.58 -5.90 -7.06
N LYS A 60 -11.86 -7.14 -7.49
CA LYS A 60 -11.84 -7.49 -8.91
C LYS A 60 -13.23 -7.25 -9.49
N LYS A 61 -13.31 -6.44 -10.53
CA LYS A 61 -14.51 -6.19 -11.32
C LYS A 61 -14.15 -6.29 -12.78
N ASP A 62 -14.79 -7.21 -13.50
CA ASP A 62 -14.47 -7.53 -14.89
C ASP A 62 -12.97 -7.84 -15.05
N ASP A 63 -12.28 -7.19 -15.98
CA ASP A 63 -10.83 -7.30 -16.21
C ASP A 63 -9.98 -6.31 -15.39
N GLN A 64 -10.57 -5.66 -14.39
CA GLN A 64 -9.87 -4.68 -13.56
C GLN A 64 -9.72 -5.18 -12.12
N LEU A 65 -8.51 -5.03 -11.59
CA LEU A 65 -8.23 -5.18 -10.18
C LEU A 65 -8.02 -3.79 -9.57
N ILE A 66 -8.90 -3.44 -8.62
CA ILE A 66 -8.81 -2.21 -7.86
C ILE A 66 -8.22 -2.56 -6.50
N VAL A 67 -7.08 -1.95 -6.19
CA VAL A 67 -6.46 -2.01 -4.87
C VAL A 67 -6.60 -0.64 -4.23
N ARG A 68 -7.14 -0.60 -3.01
CA ARG A 68 -7.27 0.62 -2.24
C ARG A 68 -6.62 0.43 -0.88
N VAL A 69 -5.79 1.39 -0.50
CA VAL A 69 -5.17 1.49 0.82
C VAL A 69 -5.52 2.88 1.35
N GLU A 70 -6.22 2.93 2.46
CA GLU A 70 -6.68 4.14 3.13
C GLU A 70 -6.20 4.11 4.58
N ASP A 71 -5.71 5.23 5.09
CA ASP A 71 -5.41 5.43 6.49
C ASP A 71 -6.03 6.74 6.98
N ASN A 72 -6.16 6.88 8.30
CA ASN A 72 -6.69 8.09 8.93
C ASN A 72 -5.59 9.02 9.47
N GLY A 73 -4.40 8.93 8.91
CA GLY A 73 -3.23 9.67 9.33
C GLY A 73 -3.20 11.13 8.85
N ILE A 74 -2.06 11.77 9.09
CA ILE A 74 -1.81 13.19 8.81
C ILE A 74 -1.66 13.52 7.32
N GLY A 75 -1.66 12.51 6.44
CA GLY A 75 -1.42 12.67 5.01
C GLY A 75 0.04 12.98 4.66
N PHE A 76 0.30 13.44 3.44
CA PHE A 76 1.63 13.84 2.98
C PHE A 76 1.56 15.09 2.12
N ASP A 77 2.64 15.88 2.12
CA ASP A 77 2.81 17.01 1.20
C ASP A 77 3.18 16.48 -0.20
N PRO A 78 2.31 16.63 -1.23
CA PRO A 78 2.57 16.14 -2.57
C PRO A 78 3.84 16.72 -3.20
N ASP A 79 4.15 17.98 -2.90
CA ASP A 79 5.31 18.67 -3.47
C ASP A 79 6.62 18.10 -2.91
N SER A 80 6.61 17.68 -1.64
CA SER A 80 7.75 17.02 -1.00
C SER A 80 8.07 15.66 -1.62
N VAL A 81 7.05 14.92 -2.07
CA VAL A 81 7.20 13.59 -2.69
C VAL A 81 7.75 13.71 -4.11
N MET A 82 7.26 14.67 -4.90
CA MET A 82 7.77 14.90 -6.26
C MET A 82 9.26 15.30 -6.27
N ARG A 83 9.69 16.13 -5.32
CA ARG A 83 11.12 16.51 -5.18
C ARG A 83 12.02 15.31 -4.85
N ARG A 84 11.54 14.40 -4.00
CA ARG A 84 12.29 13.19 -3.59
C ARG A 84 12.47 12.21 -4.76
N GLN A 85 11.47 12.07 -5.64
CA GLN A 85 11.58 11.25 -6.84
C GLN A 85 12.57 11.82 -7.86
N GLN A 86 12.62 13.15 -8.04
CA GLN A 86 13.59 13.80 -8.93
C GLN A 86 15.04 13.61 -8.45
N GLN A 87 15.28 13.66 -7.13
CA GLN A 87 16.61 13.41 -6.55
C GLN A 87 17.04 11.94 -6.65
N ALA A 88 16.10 10.99 -6.54
CA ALA A 88 16.39 9.56 -6.65
C ALA A 88 16.84 9.14 -8.07
N TRP A 89 16.44 9.88 -9.10
CA TRP A 89 16.85 9.64 -10.49
C TRP A 89 18.18 10.33 -10.85
N GLY A 90 18.68 11.22 -10.00
CA GLY A 90 19.92 11.96 -10.20
C GLY A 90 21.22 11.20 -9.89
N LEU A 91 21.15 9.95 -9.41
CA LEU A 91 22.35 9.19 -8.98
C LEU A 91 22.44 7.75 -9.53
N ARG A 92 21.81 7.45 -10.68
CA ARG A 92 22.11 6.21 -11.43
C ARG A 92 22.63 6.54 -12.82
N GLY A 93 23.89 6.97 -12.86
CA GLY A 93 24.59 7.30 -14.09
C GLY A 93 26.06 7.57 -13.83
N MET A 94 26.75 6.67 -13.13
CA MET A 94 28.19 6.42 -13.24
C MET A 94 28.47 4.96 -12.91
#